data_AF-A0A942RDB9-F1
#
_entry.id   AF-A0A942RDB9-F1
#
_cell.length_a   1.000
_cell.length_b   1.000
_cell.length_c   1.000
_cell.angle_alpha   90.00
_cell.angle_beta   90.00
_cell.angle_gamma   90.00
#
_symmetry.space_group_name_H-M   'P 1'
#
loop_
_entity.id
_entity.type
_entity.pdbx_description
1 polymer ?
#
loop_
_entity_poly.entity_id
_entity_poly.type
_entity_poly.pdbx_seq_one_letter_code
_entity_poly.pdbx_strand_id
1 'polypeptide(L)'
;WEWNYGESPDFGFKNYKRSPVGSIEVRLEIKNGIIEEAKIFGDFFGTKDVSLLETELKGLKYNRSEIQDKLESLNIKDFFGNIENEEFLSLLFQ
;
A
#
# COMPACT_ATOMS: atom_id res chain seq x y z
N TRP A 1 21.57 -10.76 4.19
CA TRP A 1 20.41 -10.47 5.04
C TRP A 1 19.53 -11.70 5.05
N GLU A 2 18.97 -12.08 6.19
CA GLU A 2 18.15 -13.28 6.29
C GLU A 2 16.84 -13.08 5.52
N TRP A 3 16.83 -13.57 4.28
CA TRP A 3 15.61 -13.85 3.54
C TRP A 3 14.99 -15.10 4.17
N ASN A 4 14.41 -14.93 5.36
CA ASN A 4 13.67 -16.00 6.01
C ASN A 4 12.42 -16.23 5.16
N TYR A 5 12.46 -17.33 4.42
CA TYR A 5 11.33 -18.02 3.78
C TYR A 5 10.40 -18.57 4.88
N GLY A 6 9.96 -17.70 5.78
CA GLY A 6 8.98 -18.00 6.81
C GLY A 6 7.64 -17.53 6.29
N GLU A 7 6.81 -18.49 5.87
CA GLU A 7 5.36 -18.35 5.75
C GLU A 7 4.94 -17.02 5.08
N SER A 8 5.14 -16.91 3.76
CA SER A 8 4.52 -15.79 3.05
C SER A 8 3.02 -15.85 3.31
N PRO A 9 2.43 -14.82 3.95
CA PRO A 9 0.98 -14.69 3.99
C PRO A 9 0.45 -14.90 2.58
N ASP A 10 -0.65 -15.61 2.43
CA ASP A 10 -1.29 -15.74 1.11
C ASP A 10 -1.88 -14.36 0.79
N PHE A 11 -1.03 -13.48 0.27
CA PHE A 11 -1.41 -12.13 -0.15
C PHE A 11 -2.37 -12.30 -1.32
N GLY A 12 -3.65 -12.40 -1.01
CA GLY A 12 -4.71 -12.62 -2.01
C GLY A 12 -4.83 -11.46 -2.99
N PHE A 13 -4.26 -10.30 -2.68
CA PHE A 13 -4.24 -9.14 -3.56
C PHE A 13 -2.82 -8.65 -3.83
N LYS A 14 -2.49 -8.51 -5.10
CA LYS A 14 -1.20 -8.01 -5.57
C LYS A 14 -1.41 -7.10 -6.77
N ASN A 15 -1.06 -5.83 -6.62
CA ASN A 15 -1.11 -4.87 -7.71
C ASN A 15 0.22 -4.16 -7.90
N TYR A 16 0.51 -3.84 -9.17
CA TYR A 16 1.73 -3.18 -9.58
C TYR A 16 1.39 -2.06 -10.56
N LYS A 17 2.02 -0.90 -10.36
CA LYS A 17 1.96 0.22 -11.30
C LYS A 17 3.30 0.90 -11.39
N ARG A 18 3.67 1.25 -12.62
CA ARG A 18 4.80 2.12 -12.89
C ARG A 18 4.27 3.53 -13.09
N SER A 19 4.73 4.44 -12.24
CA SER A 19 4.36 5.85 -12.22
C SER A 19 5.60 6.70 -12.53
N PRO A 20 5.44 7.99 -12.86
CA PRO A 20 6.59 8.90 -13.05
C PRO A 20 7.51 9.00 -11.84
N VAL A 21 6.97 8.73 -10.64
CA VAL A 21 7.70 8.73 -9.37
C VAL A 21 8.48 7.44 -9.08
N GLY A 22 8.30 6.40 -9.90
CA GLY A 22 8.87 5.08 -9.66
C GLY A 22 7.87 3.95 -9.85
N SER A 23 8.34 2.72 -9.67
CA SER A 23 7.47 1.55 -9.61
C SER A 23 6.93 1.33 -8.20
N ILE A 24 5.64 1.05 -8.07
CA ILE A 24 4.94 0.76 -6.81
C ILE A 24 4.25 -0.59 -6.97
N GLU A 25 4.57 -1.52 -6.09
CA GLU A 25 3.91 -2.81 -5.93
C GLU A 25 3.25 -2.84 -4.55
N VAL A 26 1.97 -3.16 -4.48
CA VAL A 26 1.24 -3.34 -3.22
C VAL A 26 0.77 -4.78 -3.13
N ARG A 27 1.00 -5.40 -1.98
CA ARG A 27 0.49 -6.72 -1.63
C ARG A 27 -0.35 -6.60 -0.37
N LEU A 28 -1.59 -7.07 -0.42
CA LEU A 28 -2.51 -7.03 0.72
C LEU A 28 -2.96 -8.46 1.07
N GLU A 29 -2.88 -8.78 2.35
CA GLU A 29 -3.55 -9.94 2.91
C GLU A 29 -4.90 -9.47 3.45
N ILE A 30 -5.98 -10.01 2.90
CA ILE A 30 -7.34 -9.62 3.28
C ILE A 30 -8.04 -10.83 3.91
N LYS A 31 -8.45 -10.72 5.18
CA LYS A 31 -9.25 -11.73 5.87
C LYS A 31 -10.58 -11.13 6.31
N ASN A 32 -11.69 -11.78 5.96
CA ASN A 32 -13.04 -11.30 6.26
C ASN A 32 -13.32 -9.85 5.81
N GLY A 33 -12.67 -9.40 4.72
CA GLY A 33 -12.80 -8.03 4.21
C GLY A 33 -11.99 -6.98 4.99
N ILE A 34 -11.10 -7.38 5.90
CA ILE A 34 -10.18 -6.51 6.63
C ILE A 34 -8.75 -6.75 6.13
N ILE A 35 -7.96 -5.70 6.00
CA ILE A 35 -6.54 -5.76 5.66
C ILE A 35 -5.76 -6.22 6.90
N GLU A 36 -5.31 -7.46 6.90
CA GLU A 36 -4.51 -8.02 8.01
C GLU A 36 -3.04 -7.66 7.88
N GLU A 37 -2.56 -7.57 6.64
CA GLU A 37 -1.20 -7.14 6.35
C GLU A 37 -1.13 -6.39 5.02
N ALA A 38 -0.34 -5.33 4.98
CA ALA A 38 -0.02 -4.59 3.78
C ALA A 38 1.50 -4.56 3.60
N LYS A 39 1.96 -4.87 2.40
CA LYS A 39 3.36 -4.76 1.99
C LYS A 39 3.49 -3.93 0.73
N ILE A 40 4.36 -2.93 0.77
CA ILE A 40 4.58 -2.01 -0.34
C ILE A 40 6.04 -2.08 -0.75
N PHE A 41 6.28 -2.42 -2.02
CA PHE A 41 7.60 -2.54 -2.62
C PHE A 41 7.74 -1.56 -3.78
N GLY A 42 8.95 -1.15 -4.08
CA GLY A 42 9.15 -0.26 -5.21
C GLY A 42 10.49 0.45 -5.22
N ASP A 43 10.64 1.32 -6.21
CA ASP A 43 11.77 2.22 -6.42
C ASP A 43 11.21 3.64 -6.53
N PHE A 44 10.49 4.05 -5.49
CA PHE A 44 9.88 5.37 -5.37
C PHE A 44 10.65 6.19 -4.35
N PHE A 45 10.60 7.51 -4.50
CA PHE A 45 11.29 8.43 -3.60
C PHE A 45 10.27 9.22 -2.77
N GLY A 46 10.17 8.85 -1.49
CA GLY A 46 9.41 9.55 -0.47
C GLY A 46 10.32 10.17 0.60
N THR A 47 9.81 11.18 1.29
CA THR A 47 10.45 11.77 2.48
C THR A 47 10.12 11.00 3.76
N LYS A 48 9.08 10.17 3.75
CA LYS A 48 8.65 9.30 4.86
C LYS A 48 8.83 7.83 4.50
N ASP A 49 9.03 7.04 5.54
CA ASP A 49 9.12 5.58 5.43
C ASP A 49 7.77 4.97 5.08
N VAL A 50 7.75 4.11 4.06
CA VAL A 50 6.52 3.48 3.56
C VAL A 50 5.92 2.50 4.57
N SER A 51 6.70 1.97 5.51
CA SER A 51 6.17 1.06 6.53
C SER A 51 5.20 1.73 7.50
N LEU A 52 5.22 3.06 7.61
CA LEU A 52 4.17 3.81 8.29
C LEU A 52 2.84 3.67 7.54
N LEU A 53 2.84 3.82 6.21
CA LEU A 53 1.64 3.64 5.39
C LEU A 53 1.13 2.19 5.45
N GLU A 54 2.02 1.20 5.41
CA GLU A 54 1.68 -0.22 5.59
C GLU A 54 0.93 -0.44 6.92
N THR A 55 1.40 0.19 7.99
CA THR A 55 0.78 0.12 9.33
C THR A 55 -0.58 0.81 9.36
N GLU A 56 -0.70 1.97 8.72
CA GLU A 56 -1.95 2.73 8.67
C GLU A 56 -3.05 2.02 7.88
N LEU A 57 -2.69 1.18 6.90
CA LEU A 57 -3.62 0.37 6.13
C LEU A 57 -4.08 -0.89 6.89
N LYS A 58 -3.30 -1.37 7.85
CA LYS A 58 -3.61 -2.57 8.63
C LYS A 58 -4.82 -2.33 9.55
N GLY A 59 -5.74 -3.28 9.58
CA GLY A 59 -6.99 -3.20 10.34
C GLY A 59 -8.10 -2.42 9.65
N LEU A 60 -7.83 -1.78 8.51
CA LEU A 60 -8.88 -1.13 7.72
C LEU A 60 -9.70 -2.15 6.95
N LYS A 61 -10.97 -1.82 6.76
CA LYS A 61 -11.84 -2.59 5.86
C LYS A 61 -11.42 -2.34 4.41
N TYR A 62 -11.18 -3.40 3.66
CA TYR A 62 -10.81 -3.33 2.25
C TYR A 62 -12.01 -2.91 1.39
N ASN A 63 -12.27 -1.60 1.38
CA ASN A 63 -13.25 -0.95 0.53
C ASN A 63 -12.78 0.46 0.17
N ARG A 64 -13.27 0.97 -0.96
CA ARG A 64 -12.77 2.22 -1.54
C ARG A 64 -12.99 3.41 -0.61
N SER A 65 -14.13 3.50 0.06
CA SER A 65 -14.48 4.63 0.93
C SER A 65 -13.59 4.71 2.17
N GLU A 66 -13.45 3.63 2.94
CA GLU A 66 -12.63 3.63 4.17
C GLU A 66 -11.16 3.93 3.88
N ILE A 67 -10.61 3.33 2.82
CA ILE A 67 -9.22 3.58 2.44
C ILE A 67 -9.06 5.01 1.92
N GLN A 68 -10.02 5.53 1.14
CA GLN A 68 -9.98 6.91 0.68
C GLN A 68 -9.98 7.89 1.85
N ASP A 69 -10.90 7.74 2.81
CA ASP A 69 -11.00 8.61 3.99
C ASP A 69 -9.68 8.63 4.79
N LYS A 70 -9.06 7.44 4.94
CA LYS A 70 -7.74 7.31 5.56
C LYS A 70 -6.66 8.02 4.75
N LEU A 71 -6.65 7.84 3.43
CA LEU A 71 -5.70 8.50 2.54
C LEU A 71 -5.90 10.02 2.50
N GLU A 72 -7.11 10.54 2.69
CA GLU A 72 -7.35 11.99 2.79
C GLU A 72 -6.76 12.60 4.08
N SER A 73 -6.70 11.81 5.15
CA SER A 73 -6.01 12.19 6.40
C SER A 73 -4.48 12.05 6.31
N LEU A 74 -3.98 11.40 5.27
CA LEU A 74 -2.55 11.17 5.03
C LEU A 74 -2.10 12.00 3.83
N ASN A 75 -0.84 12.41 3.81
CA ASN A 75 -0.25 13.01 2.63
C ASN A 75 0.54 11.94 1.87
N ILE A 76 -0.08 11.30 0.87
CA ILE A 76 0.53 10.21 0.11
C ILE A 76 1.85 10.64 -0.57
N LYS A 77 1.97 11.95 -0.84
CA LYS A 77 3.14 12.56 -1.46
C LYS A 77 4.38 12.45 -0.60
N ASP A 78 4.22 12.41 0.73
CA ASP A 78 5.35 12.20 1.63
C ASP A 78 5.95 10.80 1.48
N PHE A 79 5.20 9.81 1.00
CA PHE A 79 5.66 8.42 0.88
C PHE A 79 6.18 8.07 -0.52
N PHE A 80 5.58 8.65 -1.56
CA PHE A 80 5.88 8.29 -2.95
C PHE A 80 6.30 9.48 -3.82
N GLY A 81 6.36 10.69 -3.29
CA GLY A 81 6.67 11.90 -4.05
C GLY A 81 5.47 12.46 -4.80
N ASN A 82 5.63 12.89 -6.04
CA ASN A 82 4.56 13.55 -6.80
C ASN A 82 3.49 12.57 -7.35
N ILE A 83 2.75 11.92 -6.44
CA ILE A 83 1.59 11.06 -6.74
C ILE A 83 0.32 11.60 -6.06
N GLU A 84 -0.83 11.42 -6.68
CA GLU A 84 -2.13 11.81 -6.11
C GLU A 84 -2.75 10.67 -5.30
N ASN A 85 -3.56 11.02 -4.29
CA ASN A 85 -4.28 10.02 -3.46
C ASN A 85 -5.14 9.10 -4.33
N GLU A 86 -5.82 9.65 -5.33
CA GLU A 86 -6.68 8.88 -6.25
C GLU A 86 -5.89 7.90 -7.11
N GLU A 87 -4.66 8.25 -7.48
CA GLU A 87 -3.77 7.38 -8.27
C GLU A 87 -3.31 6.16 -7.46
N PHE A 88 -2.98 6.36 -6.19
CA PHE A 88 -2.65 5.27 -5.27
C PHE A 88 -3.89 4.45 -4.89
N LEU A 89 -5.02 5.11 -4.64
CA LEU A 89 -6.28 4.42 -4.37
C LEU A 89 -6.68 3.52 -5.55
N SER A 90 -6.57 4.03 -6.78
CA SER A 90 -6.84 3.24 -7.99
C SER A 90 -5.91 2.04 -8.11
N LEU A 91 -4.63 2.19 -7.73
CA LEU A 91 -3.69 1.06 -7.65
C LEU A 91 -4.14 -0.02 -6.66
N LEU A 92 -4.78 0.35 -5.54
CA LEU A 92 -5.27 -0.60 -4.57
C LEU A 92 -6.53 -1.36 -5.03
N PHE A 93 -7.22 -0.93 -6.09
CA PHE A 93 -8.48 -1.54 -6.56
C PHE A 93 -8.47 -1.94 -8.04
N GLN A 94 -7.29 -1.92 -8.68
CA GLN A 94 -7.10 -2.31 -10.07
C GLN A 94 -7.21 -3.83 -10.29
#